data_AF-A0A529VTG0-F1
#
_entry.id   AF-A0A529VTG0-F1
#
_cell.length_a   1.000
_cell.length_b   1.000
_cell.length_c   1.000
_cell.angle_alpha   90.00
_cell.angle_beta   90.00
_cell.angle_gamma   90.00
#
_symmetry.space_group_name_H-M   'P 1'
#
loop_
_entity.id
_entity.type
_entity.pdbx_description
1 polymer ?
#
loop_
_entity_poly.entity_id
_entity_poly.type
_entity_poly.pdbx_seq_one_letter_code
_entity_poly.pdbx_strand_id
1 'polypeptide(L)'
;MVLARAVLDAPDLDAALTLLNSVARAGAFHLTLAQAGDERLLSVEFTAQALSVDRLVSARVHSNHLIHADTGRMSQIVTGSSGVRQRRGEALLEQTPQPEPQRRALGILWDAADPELPIYRTDPADSDVENTLASAVFRVGADNVEWAVYDAAYE
;
A
#
# COMPACT_ATOMS: atom_id res chain seq x y z
N MET A 1 11.75 -7.57 -2.98
CA MET A 1 11.29 -8.88 -3.48
C MET A 1 11.60 -10.04 -2.53
N VAL A 2 12.86 -10.33 -2.15
CA VAL A 2 13.18 -11.50 -1.29
C VAL A 2 12.51 -11.42 0.10
N LEU A 3 12.57 -10.26 0.76
CA LEU A 3 11.94 -10.07 2.08
C LEU A 3 10.41 -10.17 2.02
N ALA A 4 9.78 -9.59 0.99
CA ALA A 4 8.34 -9.73 0.79
C ALA A 4 7.93 -11.20 0.60
N ARG A 5 8.73 -12.01 -0.10
CA ARG A 5 8.47 -13.46 -0.20
C ARG A 5 8.63 -14.15 1.15
N ALA A 6 9.71 -13.87 1.87
CA ALA A 6 9.96 -14.49 3.17
C ALA A 6 8.89 -14.13 4.22
N VAL A 7 8.31 -12.92 4.14
CA VAL A 7 7.15 -12.52 4.97
C VAL A 7 5.93 -13.42 4.72
N LEU A 8 5.69 -13.86 3.48
CA LEU A 8 4.59 -14.79 3.17
C LEU A 8 4.79 -16.20 3.74
N ASP A 9 6.03 -16.56 4.10
CA ASP A 9 6.35 -17.85 4.75
C ASP A 9 6.35 -17.73 6.29
N ALA A 10 6.12 -16.53 6.84
CA ALA A 10 6.00 -16.34 8.28
C ALA A 10 4.68 -16.94 8.79
N PRO A 11 4.69 -17.61 9.96
CA PRO A 11 3.48 -18.25 10.51
C PRO A 11 2.44 -17.26 11.06
N ASP A 12 2.87 -16.05 11.40
CA ASP A 12 2.03 -14.98 11.93
C ASP A 12 2.64 -13.59 11.68
N LEU A 13 1.87 -12.55 11.99
CA LEU A 13 2.28 -11.16 11.82
C LEU A 13 3.50 -10.80 12.68
N ASP A 14 3.62 -11.35 13.89
CA ASP A 14 4.72 -11.03 14.81
C ASP A 14 6.04 -11.67 14.34
N ALA A 15 5.98 -12.87 13.77
CA ALA A 15 7.10 -13.52 13.11
C ALA A 15 7.52 -12.77 11.84
N ALA A 16 6.56 -12.24 11.07
CA ALA A 16 6.86 -11.39 9.93
C ALA A 16 7.59 -10.10 10.35
N LEU A 17 7.13 -9.43 11.41
CA LEU A 17 7.81 -8.24 11.96
C LEU A 17 9.21 -8.57 12.49
N THR A 18 9.34 -9.69 13.21
CA THR A 18 10.63 -10.18 13.72
C THR A 18 11.61 -10.43 12.57
N LEU A 19 11.16 -11.07 11.50
CA LEU A 19 11.94 -11.30 10.30
C LEU A 19 12.41 -9.97 9.71
N LEU A 20 11.51 -9.01 9.46
CA LEU A 20 11.85 -7.71 8.89
C LEU A 20 12.86 -6.94 9.77
N ASN A 21 12.70 -6.99 11.09
CA ASN A 21 13.62 -6.33 12.04
C ASN A 21 15.01 -7.00 12.10
N SER A 22 15.10 -8.29 11.79
CA SER A 22 16.35 -9.05 11.89
C SER A 22 17.32 -8.80 10.71
N VAL A 23 16.84 -8.21 9.61
CA VAL A 23 17.62 -8.13 8.37
C VAL A 23 18.37 -6.80 8.29
N ALA A 24 19.70 -6.85 8.42
CA ALA A 24 20.58 -5.68 8.33
C ALA A 24 20.71 -5.06 6.91
N ARG A 25 20.10 -5.68 5.89
CA ARG A 25 20.14 -5.22 4.49
C ARG A 25 18.75 -5.29 3.88
N ALA A 26 18.04 -4.17 3.92
CA ALA A 26 16.78 -4.00 3.23
C ALA A 26 16.83 -2.75 2.34
N GLY A 27 16.18 -2.82 1.18
CA GLY A 27 15.75 -1.59 0.49
C GLY A 27 14.65 -0.90 1.30
N ALA A 28 14.35 0.35 0.97
CA ALA A 28 13.21 1.05 1.57
C ALA A 28 11.90 0.57 0.91
N PHE A 29 10.98 0.05 1.72
CA PHE A 29 9.67 -0.41 1.25
C PHE A 29 8.60 -0.16 2.29
N HIS A 30 7.36 -0.13 1.80
CA HIS A 30 6.15 -0.26 2.60
C HIS A 30 5.47 -1.60 2.31
N LEU A 31 4.87 -2.20 3.32
CA LEU A 31 3.95 -3.33 3.22
C LEU A 31 2.73 -3.05 4.10
N THR A 32 1.55 -3.43 3.62
CA THR A 32 0.39 -3.66 4.48
C THR A 32 0.28 -5.14 4.78
N LEU A 33 0.36 -5.52 6.05
CA LEU A 33 0.25 -6.90 6.51
C LEU A 33 -1.08 -7.15 7.19
N ALA A 34 -1.70 -8.28 6.84
CA ALA A 34 -2.93 -8.81 7.42
C ALA A 34 -2.91 -10.33 7.32
N GLN A 35 -3.62 -11.02 8.21
CA GLN A 35 -3.69 -12.47 8.25
C GLN A 35 -5.10 -12.93 8.61
N ALA A 36 -5.56 -14.03 8.00
CA ALA A 36 -6.84 -14.61 8.36
C ALA A 36 -6.86 -15.03 9.83
N GLY A 37 -7.90 -14.62 10.56
CA GLY A 37 -8.05 -14.91 11.99
C GLY A 37 -7.28 -13.97 12.92
N ASP A 38 -6.54 -12.99 12.37
CA ASP A 38 -5.92 -11.91 13.14
C ASP A 38 -6.61 -10.58 12.79
N GLU A 39 -7.13 -9.88 13.79
CA GLU A 39 -7.84 -8.60 13.61
C GLU A 39 -6.90 -7.42 13.31
N ARG A 40 -5.58 -7.62 13.35
CA ARG A 40 -4.61 -6.57 13.11
C ARG A 40 -4.43 -6.34 11.60
N LEU A 41 -4.53 -5.08 11.21
CA LEU A 41 -4.02 -4.57 9.95
C LEU A 41 -2.81 -3.69 10.26
N LEU A 42 -1.64 -4.05 9.73
CA LEU A 42 -0.38 -3.37 10.02
C LEU A 42 0.14 -2.65 8.79
N SER A 43 0.36 -1.34 8.90
CA SER A 43 1.20 -0.59 7.97
C SER A 43 2.64 -0.74 8.44
N VAL A 44 3.53 -1.18 7.56
CA VAL A 44 4.92 -1.48 7.91
C VAL A 44 5.84 -0.79 6.92
N GLU A 45 6.66 0.14 7.42
CA GLU A 45 7.75 0.74 6.66
C GLU A 45 9.07 0.18 7.18
N PHE A 46 9.95 -0.24 6.27
CA PHE A 46 11.26 -0.72 6.65
C PHE A 46 12.33 -0.26 5.69
N THR A 47 13.51 -0.02 6.25
CA THR A 47 14.75 0.33 5.54
C THR A 47 15.88 -0.55 6.08
N ALA A 48 17.12 -0.33 5.63
CA ALA A 48 18.27 -0.99 6.25
C ALA A 48 18.54 -0.51 7.69
N GLN A 49 17.92 0.58 8.14
CA GLN A 49 18.22 1.22 9.43
C GLN A 49 17.05 1.24 10.41
N ALA A 50 15.81 1.12 9.93
CA ALA A 50 14.65 1.19 10.79
C ALA A 50 13.51 0.28 10.31
N LEU A 51 12.66 -0.07 11.26
CA LEU A 51 11.36 -0.68 11.07
C LEU A 51 10.35 0.20 11.83
N SER A 52 9.34 0.68 11.13
CA SER A 52 8.21 1.41 11.69
C SER A 52 6.93 0.63 11.44
N VAL A 53 6.11 0.45 12.48
CA VAL A 53 4.91 -0.38 12.44
C VAL A 53 3.74 0.40 13.04
N ASP A 54 2.74 0.68 12.21
CA ASP A 54 1.51 1.33 12.63
C ASP A 54 0.34 0.36 12.54
N ARG A 55 -0.38 0.15 13.65
CA ARG A 55 -1.65 -0.58 13.62
C ARG A 55 -2.73 0.33 13.04
N LEU A 56 -3.33 -0.09 11.95
CA LEU A 56 -4.38 0.64 11.27
C LEU A 56 -5.73 0.38 11.96
N VAL A 57 -6.36 1.47 12.43
CA VAL A 57 -7.70 1.46 13.03
C VAL A 57 -8.73 2.24 12.20
N SER A 58 -8.29 2.79 11.06
CA SER A 58 -9.10 3.55 10.11
C SER A 58 -8.48 3.42 8.72
N ALA A 59 -9.26 3.73 7.68
CA ALA A 59 -8.78 3.70 6.30
C ALA A 59 -7.56 4.63 6.13
N ARG A 60 -6.59 4.16 5.34
CA ARG A 60 -5.34 4.85 5.01
C ARG A 60 -4.98 4.58 3.56
N VAL A 61 -4.16 5.46 2.99
CA VAL A 61 -3.53 5.28 1.69
C VAL A 61 -2.03 5.43 1.86
N HIS A 62 -1.27 4.69 1.06
CA HIS A 62 0.18 4.76 1.03
C HIS A 62 0.63 4.66 -0.43
N SER A 63 1.52 5.55 -0.83
CA SER A 63 2.12 5.59 -2.17
C SER A 63 3.55 5.02 -2.10
N ASN A 64 4.51 5.54 -2.84
CA ASN A 64 5.82 4.91 -3.00
C ASN A 64 6.94 5.64 -2.23
N HIS A 65 6.61 6.27 -1.10
CA HIS A 65 7.57 6.93 -0.21
C HIS A 65 7.23 6.74 1.27
N LEU A 66 8.21 6.91 2.15
CA LEU A 66 8.06 6.73 3.60
C LEU A 66 7.29 7.91 4.21
N ILE A 67 6.24 7.62 4.98
CA ILE A 67 5.35 8.60 5.62
C ILE A 67 5.18 8.38 7.13
N HIS A 68 5.60 7.24 7.69
CA HIS A 68 5.50 7.03 9.14
C HIS A 68 6.40 8.02 9.89
N ALA A 69 6.08 8.33 11.16
CA ALA A 69 6.83 9.32 11.92
C ALA A 69 8.32 8.96 12.11
N ASP A 70 8.63 7.66 12.25
CA ASP A 70 9.99 7.16 12.52
C ASP A 70 10.86 7.08 11.24
N THR A 71 10.26 6.82 10.09
CA THR A 71 10.93 6.57 8.81
C THR A 71 10.78 7.72 7.81
N GLY A 72 9.71 8.50 7.89
CA GLY A 72 9.45 9.65 7.00
C GLY A 72 10.45 10.80 7.15
N ARG A 73 11.22 10.84 8.25
CA ARG A 73 12.32 11.80 8.46
C ARG A 73 13.64 11.37 7.79
N MET A 74 13.71 10.15 7.26
CA MET A 74 14.89 9.67 6.55
C MET A 74 15.01 10.37 5.20
N SER A 75 16.26 10.59 4.76
CA SER A 75 16.51 11.14 3.43
C SER A 75 16.02 10.16 2.36
N GLN A 76 15.14 10.65 1.50
CA GLN A 76 14.54 9.89 0.41
C GLN A 76 14.23 10.83 -0.76
N ILE A 77 14.19 10.28 -1.96
CA ILE A 77 13.68 10.99 -3.13
C ILE A 77 12.20 10.65 -3.25
N VAL A 78 11.34 11.65 -3.05
CA VAL A 78 9.91 11.50 -3.31
C VAL A 78 9.64 11.97 -4.73
N THR A 79 9.21 11.05 -5.61
CA THR A 79 8.83 11.40 -6.98
C THR A 79 7.59 12.30 -6.97
N GLY A 80 7.43 13.12 -8.02
CA GLY A 80 6.25 13.97 -8.17
C GLY A 80 4.96 13.15 -8.15
N SER A 81 4.94 12.04 -8.88
CA SER A 81 3.83 11.09 -8.95
C SER A 81 3.46 10.53 -7.58
N SER A 82 4.44 10.07 -6.79
CA SER A 82 4.15 9.52 -5.48
C SER A 82 3.55 10.58 -4.54
N GLY A 83 4.10 11.80 -4.54
CA GLY A 83 3.59 12.89 -3.70
C GLY A 83 2.17 13.33 -4.09
N VAL A 84 1.88 13.44 -5.39
CA VAL A 84 0.53 13.80 -5.88
C VAL A 84 -0.48 12.72 -5.54
N ARG A 85 -0.17 11.44 -5.82
CA ARG A 85 -1.06 10.31 -5.54
C ARG A 85 -1.38 10.16 -4.05
N GLN A 86 -0.39 10.37 -3.18
CA GLN A 86 -0.59 10.36 -1.72
C GLN A 86 -1.64 11.39 -1.30
N ARG A 87 -1.44 12.66 -1.66
CA ARG A 87 -2.36 13.75 -1.31
C ARG A 87 -3.75 13.54 -1.90
N ARG A 88 -3.83 13.07 -3.14
CA ARG A 88 -5.11 12.77 -3.80
C ARG A 88 -5.86 11.66 -3.07
N GLY A 89 -5.18 10.57 -2.73
CA GLY A 89 -5.77 9.46 -1.99
C GLY A 89 -6.25 9.88 -0.59
N GLU A 90 -5.47 10.69 0.12
CA GLU A 90 -5.86 11.24 1.42
C GLU A 90 -7.11 12.13 1.31
N ALA A 91 -7.16 13.02 0.33
CA ALA A 91 -8.32 13.86 0.06
C ALA A 91 -9.58 13.02 -0.29
N LEU A 92 -9.43 11.90 -1.01
CA LEU A 92 -10.54 10.98 -1.31
C LEU A 92 -11.01 10.21 -0.06
N LEU A 93 -10.11 9.93 0.89
CA LEU A 93 -10.48 9.31 2.16
C LEU A 93 -11.25 10.26 3.09
N GLU A 94 -11.05 11.57 2.97
CA GLU A 94 -11.78 12.59 3.72
C GLU A 94 -13.21 12.83 3.19
N GLN A 95 -13.51 12.41 1.95
CA GLN A 95 -14.85 12.50 1.39
C GLN A 95 -15.83 11.55 2.09
N THR A 96 -17.13 11.85 1.96
CA THR A 96 -18.21 11.05 2.56
C THR A 96 -18.03 9.56 2.21
N PRO A 97 -17.97 8.67 3.23
CA PRO A 97 -17.69 7.26 2.99
C PRO A 97 -18.74 6.63 2.07
N GLN A 98 -18.28 5.99 1.00
CA GLN A 98 -19.10 5.04 0.24
C GLN A 98 -19.43 3.85 1.17
N PRO A 99 -20.70 3.44 1.33
CA PRO A 99 -21.11 2.36 2.24
C PRO A 99 -20.49 1.00 1.90
N GLU A 100 -20.09 0.78 0.66
CA GLU A 100 -19.42 -0.43 0.19
C GLU A 100 -17.88 -0.24 0.21
N PRO A 101 -17.13 -0.87 1.14
CA PRO A 101 -15.69 -0.66 1.30
C PRO A 101 -14.88 -1.03 0.05
N GLN A 102 -15.25 -2.12 -0.62
CA GLN A 102 -14.59 -2.57 -1.85
C GLN A 102 -14.79 -1.55 -2.98
N ARG A 103 -16.02 -1.07 -3.15
CA ARG A 103 -16.33 -0.03 -4.14
C ARG A 103 -15.61 1.29 -3.81
N ARG A 104 -15.47 1.62 -2.52
CA ARG A 104 -14.69 2.77 -2.07
C ARG A 104 -13.22 2.63 -2.45
N ALA A 105 -12.61 1.49 -2.16
CA ALA A 105 -11.22 1.21 -2.46
C ALA A 105 -10.95 1.27 -3.97
N LEU A 106 -11.79 0.61 -4.77
CA LEU A 106 -11.69 0.66 -6.24
C LEU A 106 -11.87 2.08 -6.77
N GLY A 107 -12.83 2.85 -6.24
CA GLY A 107 -13.01 4.25 -6.62
C GLY A 107 -11.79 5.13 -6.37
N ILE A 108 -11.02 4.84 -5.31
CA ILE A 108 -9.75 5.53 -5.03
C ILE A 108 -8.65 5.05 -5.99
N LEU A 109 -8.49 3.74 -6.14
CA LEU A 109 -7.45 3.15 -7.00
C LEU A 109 -7.64 3.49 -8.49
N TRP A 110 -8.89 3.73 -8.91
CA TRP A 110 -9.26 4.08 -10.28
C TRP A 110 -9.49 5.60 -10.48
N ASP A 111 -9.09 6.43 -9.51
CA ASP A 111 -9.19 7.88 -9.65
C ASP A 111 -8.19 8.41 -10.69
N ALA A 112 -8.74 8.99 -11.76
CA ALA A 112 -8.02 9.60 -12.87
C ALA A 112 -8.22 11.13 -12.94
N ALA A 113 -8.54 11.77 -11.81
CA ALA A 113 -8.93 13.17 -11.80
C ALA A 113 -7.76 14.15 -11.96
N ASP A 114 -6.55 13.75 -11.55
CA ASP A 114 -5.33 14.53 -11.82
C ASP A 114 -4.91 14.30 -13.28
N PRO A 115 -4.82 15.35 -14.11
CA PRO A 115 -4.57 15.21 -15.55
C PRO A 115 -3.12 14.85 -15.89
N GLU A 116 -2.18 15.06 -14.97
CA GLU A 116 -0.75 14.78 -15.19
C GLU A 116 -0.31 13.53 -14.45
N LEU A 117 -0.69 13.41 -13.17
CA LEU A 117 -0.23 12.37 -12.28
C LEU A 117 -1.39 11.68 -11.53
N PRO A 118 -2.33 11.04 -12.24
CA PRO A 118 -3.48 10.36 -11.64
C PRO A 118 -3.05 9.19 -10.75
N ILE A 119 -3.96 8.71 -9.88
CA ILE A 119 -3.76 7.45 -9.15
C ILE A 119 -3.82 6.29 -10.14
N TYR A 120 -4.84 6.27 -10.99
CA TYR A 120 -4.98 5.31 -12.08
C TYR A 120 -4.22 5.80 -13.31
N ARG A 121 -3.02 5.26 -13.50
CA ARG A 121 -2.10 5.70 -14.56
C ARG A 121 -2.18 4.74 -15.74
N THR A 122 -2.54 5.23 -16.91
CA THR A 122 -2.64 4.41 -18.13
C THR A 122 -2.03 5.06 -19.35
N ASP A 123 -1.40 6.23 -19.20
CA ASP A 123 -0.76 6.94 -20.32
C ASP A 123 0.50 6.19 -20.78
N PRO A 124 0.55 5.67 -22.03
CA PRO A 124 1.74 5.02 -22.56
C PRO A 124 2.94 5.97 -22.69
N ALA A 125 2.71 7.29 -22.69
CA ALA A 125 3.73 8.32 -22.70
C ALA A 125 4.11 8.81 -21.28
N ASP A 126 3.64 8.13 -20.23
CA ASP A 126 3.99 8.40 -18.84
C ASP A 126 5.52 8.46 -18.65
N SER A 127 6.03 9.63 -18.27
CA SER A 127 7.45 9.88 -18.04
C SER A 127 8.04 9.04 -16.91
N ASP A 128 7.23 8.64 -15.94
CA ASP A 128 7.65 7.84 -14.79
C ASP A 128 7.60 6.34 -15.10
N VAL A 129 6.94 5.94 -16.21
CA VAL A 129 6.74 4.53 -16.60
C VAL A 129 6.07 3.72 -15.46
N GLU A 130 5.17 4.36 -14.70
CA GLU A 130 4.49 3.81 -13.52
C GLU A 130 3.01 3.48 -13.82
N ASN A 131 2.72 3.02 -15.04
CA ASN A 131 1.36 2.68 -15.42
C ASN A 131 0.76 1.57 -14.52
N THR A 132 -0.49 1.74 -14.12
CA THR A 132 -1.30 0.74 -13.43
C THR A 132 -1.60 -0.41 -14.37
N LEU A 133 -1.01 -1.57 -14.09
CA LEU A 133 -1.29 -2.79 -14.85
C LEU A 133 -2.59 -3.47 -14.38
N ALA A 134 -2.82 -3.48 -13.07
CA ALA A 134 -4.02 -4.03 -12.45
C ALA A 134 -4.19 -3.48 -11.03
N SER A 135 -5.39 -3.61 -10.48
CA SER A 135 -5.71 -3.36 -9.08
C SER A 135 -6.13 -4.67 -8.40
N ALA A 136 -5.53 -4.97 -7.25
CA ALA A 136 -5.91 -6.14 -6.47
C ALA A 136 -6.63 -5.70 -5.19
N VAL A 137 -7.78 -6.31 -4.89
CA VAL A 137 -8.51 -6.10 -3.64
C VAL A 137 -8.49 -7.40 -2.85
N PHE A 138 -8.00 -7.33 -1.62
CA PHE A 138 -7.98 -8.44 -0.67
C PHE A 138 -8.98 -8.18 0.45
N ARG A 139 -9.81 -9.19 0.73
CA ARG A 139 -10.69 -9.23 1.91
C ARG A 139 -10.17 -10.32 2.84
N VAL A 140 -9.59 -9.90 3.95
CA VAL A 140 -9.02 -10.79 4.97
C VAL A 140 -10.06 -10.99 6.06
N GLY A 141 -10.57 -12.22 6.19
CA GLY A 141 -11.60 -12.62 7.15
C GLY A 141 -11.03 -13.37 8.36
N ALA A 142 -11.91 -14.00 9.14
CA ALA A 142 -11.51 -14.77 10.31
C ALA A 142 -10.86 -16.13 9.97
N ASP A 143 -11.17 -16.69 8.79
CA ASP A 143 -10.78 -18.03 8.39
C ASP A 143 -10.28 -18.11 6.94
N ASN A 144 -10.48 -17.04 6.15
CA ASN A 144 -10.10 -17.01 4.75
C ASN A 144 -9.51 -15.65 4.30
N VAL A 145 -8.83 -15.69 3.15
CA VAL A 145 -8.49 -14.50 2.37
C VAL A 145 -9.14 -14.64 1.01
N GLU A 146 -10.05 -13.74 0.71
CA GLU A 146 -10.62 -13.59 -0.64
C GLU A 146 -9.89 -12.48 -1.37
N TRP A 147 -9.72 -12.65 -2.68
CA TRP A 147 -9.08 -11.63 -3.49
C TRP A 147 -9.67 -11.60 -4.90
N ALA A 148 -9.65 -10.41 -5.49
CA ALA A 148 -9.99 -10.17 -6.87
C ALA A 148 -8.95 -9.25 -7.50
N VAL A 149 -8.65 -9.48 -8.78
CA VAL A 149 -7.80 -8.62 -9.59
C VAL A 149 -8.66 -8.00 -10.68
N TYR A 150 -8.50 -6.71 -10.87
CA TYR A 150 -9.21 -5.90 -11.84
C TYR A 150 -8.19 -5.26 -12.78
N ASP A 151 -8.38 -5.40 -14.08
CA ASP A 151 -7.60 -4.71 -15.09
C ASP A 151 -8.54 -3.89 -16.00
N ALA A 152 -7.96 -3.18 -16.97
CA ALA A 152 -8.70 -2.31 -17.88
C ALA A 152 -9.70 -3.05 -18.80
N ALA A 153 -9.72 -4.40 -18.82
CA ALA A 153 -10.68 -5.17 -19.60
C ALA A 153 -11.99 -5.47 -18.84
N TYR A 154 -12.08 -5.07 -17.57
CA TYR A 154 -13.27 -5.25 -16.73
C TYR A 154 -14.19 -4.01 -16.79
N GLU A 155 -14.86 -3.83 -17.94
CA GLU A 155 -16.13 -3.07 -18.04
C GLU A 155 -17.34 -4.02 -17.88
#